data_AF-A0A3S8RQA8-F1
#
_entry.id   AF-A0A3S8RQA8-F1
#
_cell.length_a   1.000
_cell.length_b   1.000
_cell.length_c   1.000
_cell.angle_alpha   90.00
_cell.angle_beta   90.00
_cell.angle_gamma   90.00
#
_symmetry.space_group_name_H-M   'P 1'
#
loop_
_entity.id
_entity.type
_entity.pdbx_description
1 polymer ?
#
loop_
_entity_poly.entity_id
_entity_poly.type
_entity_poly.pdbx_seq_one_letter_code
_entity_poly.pdbx_strand_id
1 'polypeptide(L)'
;MNIKDLVPQHKSDYERVSLLKHQPLQKLKIILPELLEWLQDGNWPIAKDNSNDGCWKYFVLHGLVNRLPRDILQELREDLERMLNNSSRDEKEEELDDILQELLERIA
;
A
#
# COMPACT_ATOMS: atom_id res chain seq x y z
N MET A 1 -11.93 10.35 15.68
CA MET A 1 -10.56 10.22 15.14
C MET A 1 -10.58 10.65 13.69
N ASN A 2 -9.71 11.58 13.30
CA ASN A 2 -9.60 11.97 11.89
C ASN A 2 -8.85 10.87 11.14
N ILE A 3 -9.29 10.53 9.92
CA ILE A 3 -8.64 9.48 9.13
C ILE A 3 -7.19 9.86 8.79
N LYS A 4 -6.90 11.15 8.65
CA LYS A 4 -5.54 11.67 8.42
C LYS A 4 -4.58 11.39 9.57
N ASP A 5 -5.10 11.24 10.79
CA ASP A 5 -4.29 10.91 11.96
C ASP A 5 -3.83 9.44 11.93
N LEU A 6 -4.37 8.62 11.02
CA LEU A 6 -4.01 7.22 10.84
C LEU A 6 -2.89 7.02 9.82
N VAL A 7 -2.43 8.05 9.13
CA VAL A 7 -1.22 7.94 8.29
C VAL A 7 -0.01 7.68 9.21
N PRO A 8 0.87 6.71 8.88
CA PRO A 8 2.12 6.51 9.62
C PRO A 8 2.91 7.82 9.74
N GLN A 9 3.56 8.07 10.88
CA GLN A 9 4.41 9.26 11.08
C GLN A 9 5.89 8.89 11.18
N HIS A 10 6.22 7.61 11.35
CA HIS A 10 7.60 7.14 11.35
C HIS A 10 7.70 5.70 10.84
N LYS A 11 8.91 5.30 10.44
CA LYS A 11 9.22 4.00 9.79
C LYS A 11 8.90 2.73 10.61
N SER A 12 8.47 2.87 11.86
CA SER A 12 8.13 1.78 12.79
C SER A 12 6.76 1.99 13.44
N ASP A 13 5.88 2.73 12.79
CA ASP A 13 4.55 3.09 13.30
C ASP A 13 3.54 1.95 13.07
N TYR A 14 3.80 0.81 13.73
CA TYR A 14 2.97 -0.39 13.65
C TYR A 14 1.57 -0.18 14.21
N GLU A 15 1.42 0.72 15.19
CA GLU A 15 0.13 1.03 15.80
C GLU A 15 -0.84 1.56 14.75
N ARG A 16 -0.43 2.56 13.96
CA ARG A 16 -1.30 3.11 12.93
C ARG A 16 -1.56 2.14 11.79
N VAL A 17 -0.54 1.39 11.37
CA VAL A 17 -0.70 0.31 10.40
C VAL A 17 -1.80 -0.67 10.84
N SER A 18 -1.79 -1.08 12.11
CA SER A 18 -2.82 -1.96 12.68
C SER A 18 -4.20 -1.30 12.69
N LEU A 19 -4.30 -0.02 13.05
CA LEU A 19 -5.56 0.73 13.03
C LEU A 19 -6.14 0.89 11.62
N LEU A 20 -5.30 1.03 10.59
CA LEU A 20 -5.70 1.16 9.19
C LEU A 20 -6.38 -0.11 8.67
N LYS A 21 -5.89 -1.30 9.07
CA LYS A 21 -6.49 -2.60 8.70
C LYS A 21 -7.97 -2.72 9.10
N HIS A 22 -8.41 -1.95 10.10
CA HIS A 22 -9.77 -1.97 10.64
C HIS A 22 -10.66 -0.83 10.11
N GLN A 23 -10.16 0.04 9.21
CA GLN A 23 -10.96 1.14 8.68
C GLN A 23 -11.77 0.72 7.44
N PRO A 24 -12.96 1.31 7.23
CA PRO A 24 -13.71 1.09 6.00
C PRO A 24 -12.97 1.69 4.80
N LEU A 25 -13.02 0.99 3.66
CA LEU A 25 -12.35 1.40 2.41
C LEU A 25 -12.67 2.84 1.99
N GLN A 26 -13.91 3.30 2.20
CA GLN A 26 -14.34 4.67 1.87
C GLN A 26 -13.53 5.73 2.63
N LYS A 27 -13.13 5.45 3.87
CA LYS A 27 -12.25 6.35 4.64
C LYS A 27 -10.82 6.26 4.15
N LEU A 28 -10.31 5.06 3.92
CA LEU A 28 -8.94 4.85 3.45
C LEU A 28 -8.65 5.54 2.11
N LYS A 29 -9.63 5.60 1.21
CA LYS A 29 -9.53 6.36 -0.05
C LYS A 29 -9.13 7.83 0.15
N ILE A 30 -9.53 8.46 1.26
CA ILE A 30 -9.28 9.88 1.54
C ILE A 30 -7.79 10.16 1.78
N ILE A 31 -7.05 9.16 2.27
CA ILE A 31 -5.63 9.26 2.63
C ILE A 31 -4.75 8.36 1.76
N LEU A 32 -5.31 7.82 0.68
CA LEU A 32 -4.65 6.81 -0.14
C LEU A 32 -3.33 7.30 -0.75
N PRO A 33 -3.23 8.53 -1.32
CA PRO A 33 -1.96 9.05 -1.81
C PRO A 33 -0.88 9.08 -0.71
N GLU A 34 -1.25 9.53 0.50
CA GLU A 34 -0.33 9.54 1.63
C GLU A 34 0.09 8.12 2.01
N LEU A 35 -0.83 7.14 2.01
CA LEU A 35 -0.48 5.75 2.30
C LEU A 35 0.49 5.15 1.28
N LEU A 36 0.34 5.48 -0.01
CA LEU A 36 1.23 5.01 -1.08
C LEU A 36 2.66 5.55 -0.91
N GLU A 37 2.82 6.80 -0.45
CA GLU A 37 4.15 7.33 -0.09
C GLU A 37 4.85 6.45 0.95
N TRP A 38 4.11 5.89 1.90
CA TRP A 38 4.68 4.99 2.91
C TRP A 38 4.97 3.56 2.41
N LEU A 39 4.58 3.23 1.18
CA LEU A 39 4.89 1.94 0.56
C LEU A 39 6.16 1.96 -0.30
N GLN A 40 6.74 3.12 -0.58
CA GLN A 40 7.86 3.23 -1.52
C GLN A 40 9.21 2.77 -0.97
N ASP A 41 9.42 2.84 0.35
CA ASP A 41 10.66 2.40 0.98
C ASP A 41 10.47 1.03 1.66
N GLY A 42 10.83 -0.03 0.94
CA GLY A 42 10.85 -1.41 1.46
C GLY A 42 11.80 -1.65 2.63
N ASN A 43 12.72 -0.72 2.93
CA ASN A 43 13.63 -0.88 4.06
C ASN A 43 13.02 -0.47 5.40
N TRP A 44 11.84 0.15 5.40
CA TRP A 44 11.20 0.55 6.64
C TRP A 44 10.70 -0.67 7.43
N PRO A 45 10.87 -0.68 8.76
CA PRO A 45 10.37 -1.77 9.59
C PRO A 45 8.88 -2.11 9.37
N ILE A 46 8.01 -1.11 9.16
CA ILE A 46 6.59 -1.34 8.82
C ILE A 46 6.36 -1.97 7.43
N ALA A 47 7.31 -1.85 6.50
CA ALA A 47 7.23 -2.47 5.19
C ALA A 47 7.48 -3.98 5.25
N LYS A 48 8.34 -4.40 6.19
CA LYS A 48 8.75 -5.80 6.43
C LYS A 48 7.95 -6.46 7.56
N ASP A 49 6.75 -5.96 7.84
CA ASP A 49 5.96 -6.44 8.96
C ASP A 49 5.54 -7.90 8.74
N ASN A 50 6.35 -8.82 9.28
CA ASN A 50 6.11 -10.26 9.30
C ASN A 50 5.11 -10.68 10.39
N SER A 51 4.28 -9.76 10.89
CA SER A 51 3.21 -10.11 11.82
C SER A 51 2.29 -11.15 11.18
N ASN A 52 1.68 -11.99 12.03
CA ASN A 52 0.76 -13.06 11.61
C ASN A 52 -0.43 -12.56 10.75
N ASP A 53 -0.65 -11.24 10.68
CA ASP A 53 -1.73 -10.58 9.94
C ASP A 53 -1.32 -10.11 8.53
N GLY A 54 -0.18 -10.57 8.02
CA GLY A 54 0.34 -10.28 6.68
C GLY A 54 0.93 -8.88 6.50
N CYS A 55 1.89 -8.78 5.57
CA CYS A 55 2.59 -7.54 5.24
C CYS A 55 1.60 -6.40 4.92
N TRP A 56 1.81 -5.24 5.55
CA TRP A 56 1.02 -4.02 5.32
C TRP A 56 0.90 -3.67 3.83
N LYS A 57 1.97 -3.87 3.04
CA LYS A 57 1.98 -3.63 1.60
C LYS A 57 0.94 -4.48 0.87
N TYR A 58 0.86 -5.77 1.21
CA TYR A 58 -0.15 -6.67 0.67
C TYR A 58 -1.56 -6.19 0.98
N PHE A 59 -1.84 -5.78 2.23
CA PHE A 59 -3.15 -5.25 2.59
C PHE A 59 -3.53 -4.02 1.77
N VAL A 60 -2.61 -3.06 1.59
CA VAL A 60 -2.92 -1.85 0.82
C VAL A 60 -3.10 -2.18 -0.65
N LEU A 61 -2.17 -2.90 -1.28
CA LEU A 61 -2.25 -3.18 -2.72
C LEU A 61 -3.39 -4.14 -3.07
N HIS A 62 -3.47 -5.30 -2.42
CA HIS A 62 -4.48 -6.30 -2.72
C HIS A 62 -5.84 -6.02 -2.05
N GLY A 63 -5.83 -5.57 -0.79
CA GLY A 63 -7.06 -5.34 -0.02
C GLY A 63 -7.78 -4.03 -0.35
N LEU A 64 -7.04 -2.97 -0.68
CA LEU A 64 -7.57 -1.62 -0.93
C LEU A 64 -7.47 -1.23 -2.41
N VAL A 65 -6.25 -1.16 -2.96
CA VAL A 65 -5.99 -0.66 -4.32
C VAL A 65 -6.67 -1.55 -5.37
N ASN A 66 -6.63 -2.88 -5.20
CA ASN A 66 -7.31 -3.81 -6.12
C ASN A 66 -8.84 -3.63 -6.15
N ARG A 67 -9.46 -2.99 -5.16
CA ARG A 67 -10.91 -2.74 -5.13
C ARG A 67 -11.30 -1.35 -5.66
N LEU A 68 -10.33 -0.57 -6.14
CA LEU A 68 -10.60 0.76 -6.66
C LEU A 68 -11.21 0.68 -8.07
N PRO A 69 -12.11 1.62 -8.40
CA PRO A 69 -12.60 1.77 -9.76
C PRO A 69 -11.46 2.24 -10.68
N ARG A 70 -11.59 1.96 -11.98
CA ARG A 70 -10.52 2.14 -12.98
C ARG A 70 -10.00 3.58 -13.04
N ASP A 71 -10.89 4.57 -12.95
CA ASP A 71 -10.56 6.00 -12.95
C ASP A 71 -9.62 6.37 -11.81
N ILE A 72 -9.96 5.98 -10.57
CA ILE A 72 -9.12 6.23 -9.40
C ILE A 72 -7.82 5.43 -9.49
N LEU A 73 -7.86 4.18 -9.96
CA LEU A 73 -6.65 3.38 -10.14
C LEU A 73 -5.71 4.00 -11.20
N GLN A 74 -6.27 4.66 -12.21
CA GLN A 74 -5.51 5.35 -13.25
C GLN A 74 -4.76 6.57 -12.71
N GLU A 75 -5.34 7.29 -11.73
CA GLU A 75 -4.66 8.38 -11.02
C GLU A 75 -3.44 7.89 -10.24
N LEU A 76 -3.42 6.62 -9.82
CA LEU A 76 -2.31 6.00 -9.08
C LEU A 76 -1.25 5.36 -9.97
N ARG A 77 -1.40 5.42 -11.29
CA ARG A 77 -0.52 4.72 -12.24
C ARG A 77 0.96 5.02 -11.99
N GLU A 78 1.31 6.30 -11.86
CA GLU A 78 2.70 6.72 -11.67
C GLU A 78 3.29 6.18 -10.36
N ASP A 79 2.49 6.13 -9.29
CA ASP A 79 2.91 5.57 -8.01
C ASP A 79 3.14 4.05 -8.10
N LEU A 80 2.24 3.34 -8.77
CA LEU A 80 2.35 1.90 -8.98
C LEU A 80 3.56 1.54 -9.86
N GLU A 81 3.78 2.29 -10.94
CA GLU A 81 4.97 2.14 -11.80
C GLU A 81 6.25 2.48 -11.02
N ARG A 82 6.25 3.54 -10.21
CA ARG A 82 7.38 3.90 -9.33
C ARG A 82 7.68 2.81 -8.32
N MET A 83 6.66 2.24 -7.68
CA MET A 83 6.82 1.13 -6.73
C MET A 83 7.43 -0.08 -7.42
N LEU A 84 6.92 -0.49 -8.58
CA LEU A 84 7.42 -1.63 -9.34
C LEU A 84 8.89 -1.46 -9.75
N ASN A 85 9.28 -0.24 -10.12
CA ASN A 85 10.66 0.07 -10.51
C ASN A 85 11.63 0.15 -9.33
N ASN A 86 11.11 0.41 -8.11
CA ASN A 86 11.92 0.56 -6.90
C ASN A 86 11.85 -0.67 -5.97
N SER A 87 11.12 -1.73 -6.35
CA SER A 87 11.02 -2.96 -5.58
C SER A 87 12.40 -3.52 -5.24
N SER A 88 12.68 -3.64 -3.95
CA SER A 88 13.88 -4.29 -3.42
C SER A 88 13.86 -5.78 -3.72
N ARG A 89 15.02 -6.43 -3.66
CA ARG A 89 15.13 -7.87 -3.95
C ARG A 89 14.23 -8.73 -3.04
N ASP A 90 14.13 -8.37 -1.76
CA ASP A 90 13.28 -9.07 -0.79
C ASP A 90 11.80 -8.98 -1.19
N GLU A 91 11.35 -7.83 -1.70
CA GLU A 91 9.95 -7.61 -2.10
C GLU A 91 9.54 -8.40 -3.34
N LYS A 92 10.50 -8.70 -4.22
CA LYS A 92 10.28 -9.57 -5.39
C LYS A 92 10.01 -11.02 -5.00
N GLU A 93 10.54 -11.46 -3.86
CA GLU A 93 10.29 -12.80 -3.32
C GLU A 93 8.90 -12.92 -2.68
N GLU A 94 8.26 -11.78 -2.35
CA GLU A 94 6.91 -11.72 -1.76
C GLU A 94 5.77 -11.51 -2.79
N GLU A 95 6.03 -11.75 -4.08
CA GLU A 95 5.06 -11.62 -5.19
C GLU A 95 4.41 -10.22 -5.31
N LEU A 96 5.00 -9.18 -4.71
CA LEU A 96 4.50 -7.80 -4.78
C LEU A 96 4.50 -7.26 -6.22
N ASP A 97 5.52 -7.64 -7.00
CA ASP A 97 5.65 -7.24 -8.41
C ASP A 97 4.50 -7.80 -9.26
N ASP A 98 3.98 -8.99 -8.93
CA ASP A 98 2.86 -9.60 -9.64
C ASP A 98 1.56 -8.85 -9.37
N ILE A 99 1.33 -8.44 -8.11
CA ILE A 99 0.18 -7.61 -7.74
C ILE A 99 0.26 -6.25 -8.46
N LEU A 100 1.43 -5.62 -8.47
CA LEU A 100 1.61 -4.32 -9.15
C LEU A 100 1.38 -4.45 -10.65
N GLN A 101 1.87 -5.51 -11.29
CA GLN A 101 1.61 -5.78 -12.71
C GLN A 101 0.12 -6.01 -12.99
N GLU A 102 -0.57 -6.84 -12.20
CA GLU A 102 -2.02 -7.08 -12.35
C GLU A 102 -2.82 -5.76 -12.26
N LEU A 103 -2.48 -4.90 -11.30
CA LEU A 103 -3.11 -3.59 -11.13
C LEU A 103 -2.88 -2.68 -12.35
N LEU A 104 -1.66 -2.66 -12.90
CA LEU A 104 -1.32 -1.86 -14.08
C LEU A 104 -2.02 -2.38 -15.34
N GLU A 105 -2.17 -3.69 -15.50
CA GLU A 105 -2.90 -4.31 -16.62
C GLU A 105 -4.38 -3.92 -16.64
N ARG A 106 -5.01 -3.77 -15.46
CA ARG A 106 -6.42 -3.33 -15.35
C ARG A 106 -6.65 -1.90 -15.86
N ILE A 107 -5.61 -1.08 -15.93
CA ILE A 107 -5.66 0.31 -16.41
C ILE A 107 -4.89 0.52 -17.71
N ALA A 108 -4.41 -0.56 -18.34
CA ALA A 108 -3.87 -0.54 -19.69
C ALA A 108 -4.96 -0.26 -20.74
#